data_AF-A0A7W1H0Y2-F1
#
_entry.id   AF-A0A7W1H0Y2-F1
#
_cell.length_a   1.000
_cell.length_b   1.000
_cell.length_c   1.000
_cell.angle_alpha   90.00
_cell.angle_beta   90.00
_cell.angle_gamma   90.00
#
_symmetry.space_group_name_H-M   'P 1'
#
loop_
_entity.id
_entity.type
_entity.pdbx_description
1 polymer ?
#
loop_
_entity_poly.entity_id
_entity_poly.type
_entity_poly.pdbx_seq_one_letter_code
_entity_poly.pdbx_strand_id
1 'polypeptide(L)'
;PLPAEVPGAIVRATADTLSPLLAGVYDAELPVLVFSDRIYTAPKDLRAGEAVVRYAPKSRLRLSGYMWPEVPERLAETPYLWTERVGRGRVIGFAGDPNFRDLWRGLLPLFANAVLLGGSF
;
A
#
# COMPACT_ATOMS: atom_id res chain seq x y z
N PRO A 1 -7.05 -0.89 -22.43
CA PRO A 1 -5.64 -1.30 -22.31
C PRO A 1 -5.22 -1.46 -20.83
N LEU A 2 -4.54 -2.56 -20.50
CA LEU A 2 -3.86 -2.70 -19.21
C LEU A 2 -2.83 -1.56 -19.04
N PRO A 3 -2.57 -1.08 -17.81
CA PRO A 3 -1.59 -0.02 -17.58
C PRO A 3 -0.22 -0.42 -18.15
N ALA A 4 0.48 0.52 -18.77
CA ALA A 4 1.88 0.29 -19.12
C ALA A 4 2.71 0.14 -17.83
N GLU A 5 3.65 -0.80 -17.84
CA GLU A 5 4.50 -1.07 -16.68
C GLU A 5 5.24 0.20 -16.25
N VAL A 6 5.14 0.53 -14.96
CA VAL A 6 5.93 1.60 -14.36
C VAL A 6 7.32 1.05 -14.05
N PRO A 7 8.40 1.56 -14.68
CA PRO A 7 9.75 1.01 -14.53
C PRO A 7 10.41 1.37 -13.19
N GLY A 8 9.76 2.21 -12.38
CA GLY A 8 10.21 2.59 -11.05
C GLY A 8 9.85 4.02 -10.72
N ALA A 9 8.95 4.18 -9.75
CA ALA A 9 8.65 5.47 -9.14
C ALA A 9 8.55 5.34 -7.62
N ILE A 10 9.04 6.36 -6.93
CA ILE A 10 8.83 6.52 -5.50
C ILE A 10 7.60 7.41 -5.34
N VAL A 11 6.58 6.89 -4.67
CA VAL A 11 5.33 7.63 -4.46
C VAL A 11 5.01 7.73 -2.98
N ARG A 12 4.23 8.75 -2.64
CA ARG A 12 3.74 8.96 -1.28
C ARG A 12 2.53 8.07 -1.04
N ALA A 13 2.52 7.41 0.11
CA ALA A 13 1.37 6.68 0.64
C ALA A 13 1.03 7.19 2.03
N THR A 14 -0.23 7.06 2.44
CA THR A 14 -0.77 7.54 3.72
C THR A 14 -1.39 6.39 4.49
N ALA A 15 -1.12 6.32 5.79
CA ALA A 15 -1.51 5.22 6.65
C ALA A 15 -2.77 5.54 7.48
N ASP A 16 -3.67 4.56 7.65
CA ASP A 16 -4.83 4.60 8.56
C ASP A 16 -4.45 4.00 9.93
N THR A 17 -4.34 4.87 10.93
CA THR A 17 -3.92 4.56 12.31
C THR A 17 -4.85 3.61 13.06
N LEU A 18 -6.01 3.27 12.52
CA LEU A 18 -6.96 2.35 13.16
C LEU A 18 -6.57 0.87 13.00
N SER A 19 -5.64 0.54 12.10
CA SER A 19 -5.27 -0.85 11.84
C SER A 19 -4.23 -1.40 12.85
N PRO A 20 -4.42 -2.62 13.38
CA PRO A 20 -3.36 -3.32 14.13
C PRO A 20 -2.07 -3.52 13.33
N LEU A 21 -2.16 -3.51 11.99
CA LEU A 21 -0.98 -3.61 11.11
C LEU A 21 -0.04 -2.40 11.20
N LEU A 22 -0.47 -1.29 11.81
CA LEU A 22 0.37 -0.13 12.11
C LEU A 22 0.96 -0.13 13.52
N ALA A 23 0.87 -1.23 14.28
CA ALA A 23 1.50 -1.30 15.59
C ALA A 23 2.99 -0.94 15.52
N GLY A 24 3.41 0.10 16.27
CA GLY A 24 4.77 0.61 16.27
C GLY A 24 5.18 1.45 15.05
N VAL A 25 4.25 1.73 14.13
CA VAL A 25 4.44 2.63 12.98
C VAL A 25 3.72 3.94 13.28
N TYR A 26 4.48 5.02 13.45
CA TYR A 26 3.96 6.32 13.85
C TYR A 26 3.84 7.32 12.69
N ASP A 27 4.54 7.07 11.59
CA ASP A 27 4.51 7.94 10.43
C ASP A 27 3.18 7.78 9.67
N ALA A 28 2.46 8.89 9.53
CA ALA A 28 1.21 8.91 8.75
C ALA A 28 1.45 8.90 7.24
N GLU A 29 2.66 9.27 6.79
CA GLU A 29 3.05 9.27 5.38
C GLU A 29 4.33 8.47 5.17
N LEU A 30 4.32 7.55 4.20
CA LEU A 30 5.43 6.65 3.90
C LEU A 30 5.77 6.72 2.41
N PRO A 31 7.06 6.71 2.01
CA PRO A 31 7.43 6.48 0.62
C PRO A 31 7.29 4.98 0.29
N VAL A 32 6.72 4.66 -0.87
CA VAL A 32 6.61 3.28 -1.39
C VAL A 32 7.10 3.20 -2.84
N LEU A 33 7.54 2.00 -3.25
CA LEU A 33 7.94 1.71 -4.63
C LEU A 33 6.72 1.34 -5.47
N VAL A 34 6.60 1.95 -6.63
CA VAL A 34 5.77 1.47 -7.74
C VAL A 34 6.70 0.95 -8.82
N PHE A 35 6.73 -0.37 -8.96
CA PHE A 35 7.47 -1.10 -9.98
C PHE A 35 6.58 -2.26 -10.48
N SER A 36 5.56 -1.92 -11.26
CA SER A 36 4.48 -2.83 -11.64
C SER A 36 3.63 -2.26 -12.78
N ASP A 37 2.86 -3.13 -13.44
CA ASP A 37 1.75 -2.84 -14.35
C ASP A 37 0.37 -2.96 -13.66
N ARG A 38 0.32 -3.23 -12.35
CA ARG A 38 -0.91 -3.50 -11.59
C ARG A 38 -1.38 -2.29 -10.79
N ILE A 39 -2.69 -2.07 -10.82
CA ILE A 39 -3.38 -1.10 -9.96
C ILE A 39 -4.58 -1.85 -9.37
N TYR A 40 -4.70 -1.79 -8.05
CA TYR A 40 -5.75 -2.50 -7.32
C TYR A 40 -6.87 -1.53 -6.93
N THR A 41 -8.07 -2.06 -6.80
CA THR A 41 -9.20 -1.32 -6.23
C THR A 41 -9.46 -1.87 -4.85
N ALA A 42 -9.72 -0.98 -3.88
CA ALA A 42 -10.16 -1.41 -2.57
C ALA A 42 -11.47 -2.22 -2.68
N PRO A 43 -11.63 -3.29 -1.90
CA PRO A 43 -12.93 -3.94 -1.71
C PRO A 43 -14.00 -2.92 -1.32
N LYS A 44 -15.24 -3.17 -1.74
CA LYS A 44 -16.35 -2.21 -1.55
C LYS A 44 -16.85 -2.15 -0.11
N ASP A 45 -16.57 -3.18 0.68
CA ASP A 45 -17.07 -3.43 2.02
C ASP A 45 -15.99 -3.28 3.10
N LEU A 46 -14.85 -2.65 2.77
CA LEU A 46 -13.81 -2.34 3.75
C LEU A 46 -14.35 -1.48 4.89
N ARG A 47 -14.03 -1.89 6.11
CA ARG A 47 -14.26 -1.15 7.34
C ARG A 47 -13.08 -0.24 7.65
N ALA A 48 -13.28 0.67 8.60
CA ALA A 48 -12.21 1.50 9.14
C ALA A 48 -11.05 0.61 9.63
N GLY A 49 -9.80 0.94 9.28
CA GLY A 49 -8.62 0.13 9.58
C GLY A 49 -8.37 -1.06 8.64
N GLU A 50 -9.23 -1.33 7.65
CA GLU A 50 -9.00 -2.40 6.66
C GLU A 50 -8.29 -1.91 5.39
N ALA A 51 -8.41 -0.61 5.06
CA ALA A 51 -7.56 0.06 4.07
C ALA A 51 -6.36 0.72 4.77
N VAL A 52 -5.42 -0.11 5.21
CA VAL A 52 -4.33 0.28 6.11
C VAL A 52 -3.41 1.33 5.52
N VAL A 53 -3.06 1.22 4.25
CA VAL A 53 -2.24 2.22 3.55
C VAL A 53 -2.83 2.45 2.18
N ARG A 54 -2.97 3.72 1.80
CA ARG A 54 -3.42 4.16 0.47
C ARG A 54 -2.36 5.02 -0.19
N TYR A 55 -2.31 5.02 -1.51
CA TYR A 55 -1.52 6.01 -2.23
C TYR A 55 -2.10 7.42 -2.00
N ALA A 56 -1.23 8.42 -1.92
CA ALA A 56 -1.64 9.80 -1.70
C ALA A 56 -2.46 10.36 -2.88
N PRO A 57 -3.19 11.47 -2.69
CA PRO A 57 -3.89 12.15 -3.77
C PRO A 57 -2.96 12.52 -4.93
N LYS A 58 -3.49 12.53 -6.15
CA LYS A 58 -2.75 12.79 -7.40
C LYS A 58 -1.80 13.98 -7.32
N SER A 59 -2.23 15.08 -6.68
CA SER A 59 -1.46 16.32 -6.53
C SER A 59 -0.17 16.19 -5.71
N ARG A 60 -0.07 15.15 -4.86
CA ARG A 60 1.07 14.88 -3.96
C ARG A 60 1.68 13.49 -4.14
N LEU A 61 1.23 12.74 -5.14
CA LEU A 61 1.54 11.33 -5.30
C LEU A 61 3.02 11.08 -5.60
N ARG A 62 3.61 11.75 -6.59
CA ARG A 62 4.98 11.46 -7.04
C ARG A 62 6.01 12.14 -6.14
N LEU A 63 6.95 11.35 -5.62
CA LEU A 63 8.15 11.86 -4.93
C LEU A 63 9.33 11.89 -5.89
N SER A 64 9.57 10.79 -6.62
CA SER A 64 10.68 10.67 -7.58
C SER A 64 10.42 9.56 -8.60
N GLY A 65 11.28 9.45 -9.60
CA GLY A 65 11.22 8.42 -10.64
C GLY A 65 10.22 8.73 -11.76
N TYR A 66 9.99 7.73 -12.60
CA TYR A 66 9.20 7.88 -13.82
C TYR A 66 7.84 7.18 -13.68
N MET A 67 6.78 7.89 -14.04
CA MET A 67 5.44 7.33 -14.20
C MET A 67 4.84 7.86 -15.50
N TRP A 68 4.12 6.99 -16.20
CA TRP A 68 3.33 7.41 -17.36
C TRP A 68 2.27 8.45 -16.96
N PRO A 69 1.94 9.42 -17.84
CA PRO A 69 1.01 10.50 -17.51
C PRO A 69 -0.37 10.06 -16.99
N GLU A 70 -0.83 8.88 -17.41
CA GLU A 70 -2.11 8.29 -17.01
C GLU A 70 -2.07 7.59 -15.65
N VAL A 71 -0.90 7.20 -15.15
CA VAL A 71 -0.75 6.41 -13.92
C VAL A 71 -1.25 7.18 -12.69
N PRO A 72 -0.92 8.47 -12.48
CA PRO A 72 -1.40 9.21 -11.32
C PRO A 72 -2.92 9.28 -11.20
N GLU A 73 -3.63 9.34 -12.33
CA GLU A 73 -5.11 9.36 -12.35
C GLU A 73 -5.71 8.03 -11.86
N ARG A 74 -5.02 6.92 -12.14
CA ARG A 74 -5.50 5.58 -11.79
C ARG A 74 -5.01 5.11 -10.43
N LEU A 75 -3.83 5.54 -10.02
CA LEU A 75 -3.14 5.05 -8.82
C LEU A 75 -3.53 5.85 -7.57
N ALA A 76 -3.84 7.15 -7.70
CA ALA A 76 -4.17 8.00 -6.57
C ALA A 76 -5.31 7.38 -5.73
N GLU A 77 -5.17 7.43 -4.40
CA GLU A 77 -6.17 6.99 -3.42
C GLU A 77 -6.53 5.48 -3.44
N THR A 78 -5.95 4.72 -4.37
CA THR A 78 -6.03 3.25 -4.40
C THR A 78 -5.26 2.63 -3.23
N PRO A 79 -5.60 1.39 -2.80
CA PRO A 79 -4.91 0.75 -1.69
C PRO A 79 -3.48 0.34 -2.06
N TYR A 80 -2.56 0.54 -1.12
CA TYR A 80 -1.23 -0.06 -1.11
C TYR A 80 -1.17 -1.27 -0.18
N LEU A 81 -1.72 -1.16 1.04
CA LEU A 81 -1.85 -2.25 2.00
C LEU A 81 -3.31 -2.31 2.47
N TRP A 82 -3.91 -3.48 2.37
CA TRP A 82 -5.28 -3.70 2.83
C TRP A 82 -5.44 -5.09 3.42
N THR A 83 -6.56 -5.30 4.11
CA THR A 83 -6.90 -6.60 4.66
C THR A 83 -8.38 -6.92 4.51
N GLU A 84 -8.68 -8.20 4.32
CA GLU A 84 -10.04 -8.73 4.14
C GLU A 84 -10.22 -9.98 4.98
N ARG A 85 -11.40 -10.15 5.58
CA ARG A 85 -11.77 -11.39 6.27
C ARG A 85 -12.28 -12.41 5.26
N VAL A 86 -11.69 -13.61 5.28
CA VAL A 86 -12.14 -14.74 4.45
C VAL A 86 -12.44 -15.92 5.37
N GLY A 87 -13.74 -16.16 5.61
CA GLY A 87 -14.21 -17.15 6.56
C GLY A 87 -13.67 -16.89 7.98
N ARG A 88 -12.89 -17.83 8.50
CA ARG A 88 -12.24 -17.72 9.82
C ARG A 88 -10.84 -17.09 9.76
N GLY A 89 -10.32 -16.84 8.56
CA GLY A 89 -8.99 -16.28 8.34
C GLY A 89 -9.06 -14.86 7.77
N ARG A 90 -7.87 -14.40 7.37
CA ARG A 90 -7.66 -13.05 6.86
C ARG A 90 -6.67 -13.09 5.71
N VAL A 91 -6.94 -12.30 4.68
CA VAL A 91 -6.00 -12.00 3.60
C VAL A 91 -5.43 -10.60 3.88
N ILE A 92 -4.12 -10.46 3.72
CA ILE A 92 -3.42 -9.18 3.82
C ILE A 92 -2.72 -8.98 2.47
N GLY A 93 -3.13 -7.94 1.75
CA GLY A 93 -2.63 -7.63 0.42
C GLY A 93 -1.69 -6.44 0.43
N PHE A 94 -0.56 -6.57 -0.26
CA PHE A 94 0.33 -5.45 -0.60
C PHE A 94 0.34 -5.27 -2.12
N ALA A 95 0.21 -4.03 -2.58
CA ALA A 95 0.20 -3.69 -4.00
C ALA A 95 1.60 -3.77 -4.65
N GLY A 96 2.65 -3.71 -3.83
CA GLY A 96 4.04 -3.90 -4.22
C GLY A 96 4.83 -4.60 -3.12
N ASP A 97 6.04 -5.04 -3.43
CA ASP A 97 6.91 -5.73 -2.45
C ASP A 97 7.41 -4.74 -1.37
N PRO A 98 6.98 -4.87 -0.10
CA PRO A 98 7.43 -3.98 0.97
C PRO A 98 8.90 -4.23 1.37
N ASN A 99 9.48 -5.35 0.94
CA ASN A 99 10.86 -5.76 1.27
C ASN A 99 11.80 -5.64 0.07
N PHE A 100 11.39 -4.97 -1.02
CA PHE A 100 12.15 -4.94 -2.26
C PHE A 100 13.61 -4.52 -2.02
N ARG A 101 14.52 -5.50 -2.18
CA ARG A 101 15.97 -5.36 -1.99
C ARG A 101 16.41 -4.82 -0.61
N ASP A 102 15.60 -4.97 0.44
CA ASP A 102 15.86 -4.41 1.78
C ASP A 102 16.08 -2.88 1.81
N LEU A 103 15.56 -2.15 0.81
CA LEU A 103 15.73 -0.69 0.73
C LEU A 103 14.65 0.09 1.48
N TRP A 104 13.49 -0.52 1.70
CA TRP A 104 12.28 0.16 2.20
C TRP A 104 12.10 -0.06 3.70
N ARG A 105 13.07 0.42 4.51
CA ARG A 105 13.10 0.16 5.96
C ARG A 105 11.84 0.60 6.70
N GLY A 106 11.18 1.67 6.25
CA GLY A 106 9.91 2.13 6.81
C GLY A 106 8.73 1.18 6.59
N LEU A 107 8.83 0.24 5.64
CA LEU A 107 7.79 -0.75 5.33
C LEU A 107 8.04 -2.11 6.01
N LEU A 108 9.26 -2.36 6.50
CA LEU A 108 9.59 -3.61 7.20
C LEU A 108 8.70 -3.87 8.42
N PRO A 109 8.36 -2.88 9.28
CA PRO A 109 7.44 -3.12 10.39
C PRO A 109 6.03 -3.51 9.92
N LEU A 110 5.56 -2.96 8.79
CA LEU A 110 4.25 -3.34 8.22
C LEU A 110 4.23 -4.80 7.80
N PHE A 111 5.30 -5.25 7.14
CA PHE A 111 5.45 -6.65 6.75
C PHE A 111 5.56 -7.57 7.98
N ALA A 112 6.37 -7.19 8.98
CA ALA A 112 6.48 -7.95 10.23
C ALA A 112 5.13 -8.05 10.95
N ASN A 113 4.38 -6.96 11.06
CA ASN A 113 3.04 -6.95 11.65
C ASN A 113 2.06 -7.83 10.86
N ALA A 114 2.13 -7.83 9.52
CA ALA A 114 1.29 -8.70 8.71
C ALA A 114 1.54 -10.18 9.01
N VAL A 115 2.80 -10.59 9.18
CA VAL A 115 3.18 -11.97 9.51
C VAL A 115 2.83 -12.33 10.96
N LEU A 116 3.16 -11.46 11.92
CA LEU A 116 3.08 -11.76 13.35
C LEU A 116 1.69 -11.53 13.93
N LEU A 117 0.97 -10.51 13.44
CA LEU A 117 -0.33 -10.11 13.97
C LEU A 117 -1.50 -10.56 13.10
N GLY A 118 -1.28 -10.95 11.84
CA GLY A 118 -2.35 -11.21 10.87
C GLY A 118 -3.39 -12.24 11.29
N GLY A 119 -3.04 -13.17 12.20
CA GLY A 119 -3.96 -14.16 12.78
C GLY A 119 -4.69 -13.73 14.06
N SER A 120 -4.42 -12.54 14.59
CA SER A 120 -4.86 -12.11 15.93
C SER A 120 -6.06 -11.15 15.95
N PHE A 121 -6.49 -10.61 14.79
CA PHE A 121 -7.56 -9.62 14.67
C PHE A 121 -8.51 -9.88 13.50
#